data_AF-A0A0L1I5J1-F1
#
_entry.id   AF-A0A0L1I5J1-F1
#
_cell.length_a   1.000
_cell.length_b   1.000
_cell.length_c   1.000
_cell.angle_alpha   90.00
_cell.angle_beta   90.00
_cell.angle_gamma   90.00
#
_symmetry.space_group_name_H-M   'P 1'
#
loop_
_entity.id
_entity.type
_entity.pdbx_description
1 polymer ?
#
loop_
_entity_poly.entity_id
_entity_poly.type
_entity_poly.pdbx_seq_one_letter_code
_entity_poly.pdbx_strand_id
1 'polypeptide(L)'
;MDFIKEQYNSLVLDLRKTFRNKRDGLSHILNVICLLLNALMIWKLLVVFTGCESPVVVVLSGSMEPGYYRGDTLALYHPPKIHAGDVVVYQINGRDIPIVHRILSLHTSKDNKFHLLSKGDNNNIDDRGLYDPHQYWLENEHVLGLSVGYTPYIGILTIWINEYPVVKWAIVSIMLIMILMGYE
;
A
#
# COMPACT_ATOMS: atom_id res chain seq x y z
N MET A 1 18.63 -31.09 18.77
CA MET A 1 17.18 -31.44 18.68
C MET A 1 16.44 -31.07 19.96
N ASP A 2 17.13 -31.01 21.10
CA ASP A 2 16.53 -30.74 22.42
C ASP A 2 16.07 -29.29 22.59
N PHE A 3 16.83 -28.31 22.08
CA PHE A 3 16.44 -26.89 22.11
C PHE A 3 15.08 -26.61 21.45
N ILE A 4 14.80 -27.22 20.29
CA ILE A 4 13.51 -27.05 19.58
C ILE A 4 12.37 -27.68 20.38
N LYS A 5 12.60 -28.86 21.00
CA LYS A 5 11.61 -29.50 21.87
C LYS A 5 11.32 -28.67 23.11
N GLU A 6 12.35 -28.06 23.69
CA GLU A 6 12.23 -27.23 24.89
C GLU A 6 11.44 -25.95 24.61
N GLN A 7 11.74 -25.25 23.51
CA GLN A 7 10.96 -24.11 23.04
C GLN A 7 9.52 -24.47 22.69
N TYR A 8 9.29 -25.63 22.06
CA TYR A 8 7.93 -26.08 21.76
C TYR A 8 7.12 -26.34 23.04
N ASN A 9 7.72 -27.02 24.02
CA ASN A 9 7.05 -27.32 25.27
C ASN A 9 6.75 -26.07 26.09
N SER A 10 7.66 -25.08 26.12
CA SER A 10 7.40 -23.79 26.76
C SER A 10 6.26 -23.04 26.05
N LEU A 11 6.26 -23.03 24.71
CA LEU A 11 5.17 -22.46 23.89
C LEU A 11 3.79 -23.03 24.24
N VAL A 12 3.69 -24.35 24.33
CA VAL A 12 2.43 -25.03 24.62
C VAL A 12 1.98 -24.78 26.06
N LEU A 13 2.91 -24.70 27.01
CA LEU A 13 2.60 -24.40 28.41
C LEU A 13 2.10 -22.97 28.59
N ASP A 14 2.72 -22.00 27.93
CA ASP A 14 2.32 -20.59 28.00
C ASP A 14 0.94 -20.40 27.36
N LEU A 15 0.71 -20.96 26.17
CA LEU A 15 -0.61 -20.96 25.52
C LEU A 15 -1.68 -21.58 26.43
N ARG A 16 -1.39 -22.75 27.02
CA ARG A 16 -2.34 -23.44 27.90
C ARG A 16 -2.62 -22.65 29.18
N LYS A 17 -1.63 -21.91 29.69
CA LYS A 17 -1.77 -21.05 30.88
C LYS A 17 -2.63 -19.82 30.57
N THR A 18 -2.39 -19.16 29.46
CA THR A 18 -3.15 -17.98 28.99
C THR A 18 -4.63 -18.32 28.77
N PHE A 19 -4.94 -19.47 28.18
CA PHE A 19 -6.33 -19.90 27.94
C PHE A 19 -6.97 -20.68 29.09
N ARG A 20 -6.26 -20.91 30.21
CA ARG A 20 -6.83 -21.60 31.39
C ARG A 20 -7.85 -20.74 32.13
N ASN A 21 -7.60 -19.43 32.20
CA ASN A 21 -8.48 -18.46 32.82
C ASN A 21 -9.30 -17.75 31.75
N LYS A 22 -10.63 -17.92 31.77
CA LYS A 22 -11.53 -17.30 30.78
C LYS A 22 -11.40 -15.78 30.71
N ARG A 23 -11.08 -15.12 31.84
CA ARG A 23 -10.91 -13.66 31.94
C ARG A 23 -9.64 -13.20 31.23
N ASP A 24 -8.53 -13.87 31.47
CA ASP A 24 -7.22 -13.52 30.89
C ASP A 24 -7.21 -13.79 29.38
N GLY A 25 -7.76 -14.93 28.95
CA GLY A 25 -7.95 -15.21 27.52
C GLY A 25 -8.83 -14.15 26.82
N LEU A 26 -9.89 -13.68 27.47
CA LEU A 26 -10.75 -12.61 26.92
C LEU A 26 -10.01 -11.27 26.84
N SER A 27 -9.25 -10.87 27.86
CA SER A 27 -8.49 -9.61 27.82
C SER A 27 -7.42 -9.61 26.73
N HIS A 28 -6.73 -10.75 26.52
CA HIS A 28 -5.77 -10.87 25.42
C HIS A 28 -6.45 -10.71 24.05
N ILE A 29 -7.58 -11.38 23.82
CA ILE A 29 -8.34 -11.24 22.58
C ILE A 29 -8.77 -9.78 22.36
N LEU A 30 -9.28 -9.13 23.41
CA LEU A 30 -9.68 -7.72 23.34
C LEU A 30 -8.51 -6.78 23.03
N ASN A 31 -7.33 -7.01 23.62
CA ASN A 31 -6.13 -6.22 23.33
C ASN A 31 -5.69 -6.37 21.88
N VAL A 32 -5.72 -7.58 21.32
CA VAL A 32 -5.41 -7.82 19.91
C VAL A 32 -6.41 -7.11 18.99
N ILE A 33 -7.70 -7.22 19.30
CA ILE A 33 -8.75 -6.50 18.56
C ILE A 33 -8.51 -4.99 18.65
N CYS A 34 -8.18 -4.46 19.84
CA CYS A 34 -7.90 -3.04 20.03
C CYS A 34 -6.67 -2.60 19.22
N LEU A 35 -5.58 -3.37 19.21
CA LEU A 35 -4.40 -3.10 18.39
C LEU A 35 -4.76 -3.01 16.89
N LEU A 36 -5.52 -3.98 16.39
CA LEU A 36 -5.97 -4.00 14.99
C LEU A 36 -6.87 -2.81 14.66
N LEU A 37 -7.81 -2.47 15.56
CA LEU A 37 -8.69 -1.31 15.39
C LEU A 37 -7.90 0.00 15.39
N ASN A 38 -6.90 0.18 16.26
CA ASN A 38 -6.05 1.36 16.27
C ASN A 38 -5.27 1.50 14.96
N ALA A 39 -4.69 0.41 14.43
CA ALA A 39 -4.03 0.42 13.13
C ALA A 39 -5.00 0.81 11.99
N LEU A 40 -6.22 0.28 12.00
CA LEU A 40 -7.26 0.65 11.03
C LEU A 40 -7.71 2.12 11.17
N MET A 41 -7.81 2.63 12.40
CA MET A 41 -8.14 4.03 12.67
C MET A 41 -7.07 4.97 12.13
N ILE A 42 -5.78 4.67 12.35
CA ILE A 42 -4.67 5.43 11.79
C ILE A 42 -4.74 5.43 10.26
N TRP A 43 -4.97 4.27 9.64
CA TRP A 43 -5.11 4.17 8.19
C TRP A 43 -6.29 5.01 7.66
N LYS A 44 -7.46 4.91 8.29
CA LYS A 44 -8.64 5.70 7.88
C LYS A 44 -8.46 7.19 8.11
N LEU A 45 -7.75 7.59 9.17
CA LEU A 45 -7.39 8.98 9.41
C LEU A 45 -6.49 9.52 8.29
N LEU A 46 -5.50 8.73 7.83
CA LEU A 46 -4.67 9.10 6.69
C LEU A 46 -5.48 9.24 5.40
N VAL A 47 -6.41 8.32 5.13
CA VAL A 47 -7.32 8.39 3.97
C VAL A 47 -8.14 9.69 3.99
N VAL A 48 -8.73 10.04 5.13
CA VAL A 48 -9.52 11.28 5.27
C VAL A 48 -8.63 12.52 5.13
N PHE A 49 -7.44 12.51 5.72
CA PHE A 49 -6.52 13.65 5.67
C PHE A 49 -5.98 13.91 4.25
N THR A 50 -5.65 12.84 3.52
CA THR A 50 -5.09 12.93 2.17
C THR A 50 -6.14 13.06 1.07
N GLY A 51 -7.39 12.67 1.35
CA GLY A 51 -8.46 12.59 0.36
C GLY A 51 -8.26 11.47 -0.67
N CYS A 52 -7.31 10.57 -0.45
CA CYS A 52 -6.99 9.46 -1.35
C CYS A 52 -7.42 8.14 -0.72
N GLU A 53 -8.03 7.24 -1.49
CA GLU A 53 -8.37 5.89 -1.02
C GLU A 53 -7.13 5.07 -0.63
N SER A 54 -6.03 5.31 -1.35
CA SER A 54 -4.72 4.74 -1.09
C SER A 54 -3.69 5.86 -0.88
N PRO A 55 -3.47 6.34 0.35
CA PRO A 55 -2.56 7.45 0.63
C PRO A 55 -1.08 7.10 0.42
N VAL A 56 -0.74 5.82 0.32
CA VAL A 56 0.65 5.36 0.21
C VAL A 56 0.73 4.28 -0.85
N VAL A 57 1.63 4.44 -1.84
CA VAL A 57 1.85 3.48 -2.91
C VAL A 57 3.35 3.22 -3.11
N VAL A 58 3.70 2.06 -3.65
CA VAL A 58 5.10 1.68 -3.91
C VAL A 58 5.36 1.62 -5.41
N VAL A 59 6.49 2.18 -5.84
CA VAL A 59 6.93 2.12 -7.24
C VAL A 59 7.48 0.74 -7.57
N LEU A 60 6.85 0.05 -8.52
CA LEU A 60 7.16 -1.34 -8.87
C LEU A 60 8.08 -1.48 -10.10
N SER A 61 8.21 -0.42 -10.91
CA SER A 61 8.94 -0.43 -12.18
C SER A 61 9.90 0.77 -12.30
N GLY A 62 10.79 0.73 -13.29
CA GLY A 62 11.72 1.83 -13.63
C GLY A 62 11.19 2.78 -14.71
N SER A 63 9.87 2.85 -14.96
CA SER A 63 9.29 3.73 -16.00
C SER A 63 9.37 5.22 -15.63
N MET A 64 9.61 5.53 -14.37
CA MET A 64 9.71 6.89 -13.84
C MET A 64 11.14 7.34 -13.57
N GLU A 65 12.15 6.58 -14.00
CA GLU A 65 13.55 7.00 -13.85
C GLU A 65 13.87 8.22 -14.74
N PRO A 66 14.70 9.19 -14.26
CA PRO A 66 15.40 9.23 -12.97
C PRO A 66 14.59 9.88 -11.82
N GLY A 67 13.32 10.21 -12.03
CA GLY A 67 12.48 10.89 -11.04
C GLY A 67 12.10 10.03 -9.84
N TYR A 68 11.73 8.77 -10.09
CA TYR A 68 11.51 7.74 -9.07
C TYR A 68 12.16 6.43 -9.48
N TYR A 69 12.60 5.68 -8.48
CA TYR A 69 13.20 4.38 -8.64
C TYR A 69 12.30 3.28 -8.09
N ARG A 70 12.49 2.06 -8.60
CA ARG A 70 11.82 0.88 -8.08
C ARG A 70 12.12 0.72 -6.58
N GLY A 71 11.06 0.61 -5.78
CA GLY A 71 11.15 0.50 -4.32
C GLY A 71 10.98 1.82 -3.58
N ASP A 72 10.79 2.94 -4.27
CA ASP A 72 10.37 4.18 -3.64
C ASP A 72 8.92 4.08 -3.17
N THR A 73 8.65 4.58 -1.97
CA THR A 73 7.29 4.68 -1.42
C THR A 73 6.81 6.10 -1.57
N LEU A 74 5.70 6.30 -2.28
CA LEU A 74 5.10 7.61 -2.56
C LEU A 74 3.97 7.90 -1.57
N ALA A 75 3.95 9.13 -1.05
CA ALA A 75 2.82 9.67 -0.31
C ALA A 75 1.91 10.43 -1.28
N LEU A 76 0.62 10.08 -1.26
CA LEU A 76 -0.38 10.64 -2.15
C LEU A 76 -1.27 11.65 -1.45
N TYR A 77 -1.68 12.65 -2.21
CA TYR A 77 -2.65 13.66 -1.81
C TYR A 77 -3.59 13.94 -2.97
N HIS A 78 -4.86 14.26 -2.67
CA HIS A 78 -5.85 14.64 -3.67
C HIS A 78 -6.01 16.16 -3.67
N PRO A 79 -5.22 16.90 -4.48
CA PRO A 79 -5.32 18.35 -4.49
C PRO A 79 -6.56 18.83 -5.26
N PRO A 80 -7.08 20.02 -4.91
CA PRO A 80 -8.23 20.61 -5.60
C PRO A 80 -7.92 21.03 -7.05
N LYS A 81 -6.65 21.13 -7.42
CA LYS A 81 -6.18 21.49 -8.76
C LYS A 81 -4.97 20.63 -9.12
N ILE A 82 -4.95 20.20 -10.36
CA ILE A 82 -3.90 19.38 -10.98
C ILE A 82 -3.25 20.22 -12.07
N HIS A 83 -1.95 20.05 -12.30
CA HIS A 83 -1.21 20.76 -13.34
C HIS A 83 -0.44 19.77 -14.24
N ALA A 84 -0.10 20.24 -15.45
CA ALA A 84 0.85 19.51 -16.29
C ALA A 84 2.23 19.49 -15.59
N GLY A 85 2.89 18.34 -15.62
CA GLY A 85 4.15 18.10 -14.91
C GLY A 85 4.00 17.41 -13.55
N ASP A 86 2.80 17.40 -12.97
CA ASP A 86 2.54 16.67 -11.73
C ASP A 86 2.65 15.15 -11.93
N VAL A 87 3.04 14.44 -10.87
CA VAL A 87 3.13 12.98 -10.88
C VAL A 87 1.80 12.43 -10.37
N VAL A 88 1.07 11.76 -11.26
CA VAL A 88 -0.24 11.21 -10.98
C VAL A 88 -0.16 9.70 -10.77
N VAL A 89 -0.92 9.23 -9.79
CA VAL A 89 -1.19 7.81 -9.61
C VAL A 89 -2.62 7.56 -10.04
N TYR A 90 -2.78 6.69 -11.03
CA TYR A 90 -4.07 6.37 -11.61
C TYR A 90 -4.24 4.87 -11.74
N GLN A 91 -5.50 4.44 -11.80
CA GLN A 91 -5.88 3.06 -12.01
C GLN A 91 -6.78 2.97 -13.24
N ILE A 92 -6.53 1.94 -14.05
CA ILE A 92 -7.30 1.63 -15.25
C ILE A 92 -8.25 0.48 -14.92
N ASN A 93 -9.44 0.47 -15.50
CA ASN A 93 -10.40 -0.59 -15.25
C ASN A 93 -9.84 -1.94 -15.72
N GLY A 94 -9.97 -2.98 -14.90
CA GLY A 94 -9.42 -4.30 -15.22
C GLY A 94 -7.92 -4.47 -14.97
N ARG A 95 -7.23 -3.45 -14.42
CA ARG A 95 -5.89 -3.61 -13.82
C ARG A 95 -5.94 -3.39 -12.32
N ASP A 96 -5.49 -4.40 -11.58
CA ASP A 96 -5.42 -4.34 -10.11
C ASP A 96 -4.26 -3.49 -9.59
N ILE A 97 -3.25 -3.24 -10.43
CA ILE A 97 -2.03 -2.53 -10.04
C ILE A 97 -2.10 -1.08 -10.56
N PRO A 98 -2.05 -0.08 -9.68
CA PRO A 98 -2.04 1.32 -10.08
C PRO A 98 -0.73 1.70 -10.79
N ILE A 99 -0.82 2.69 -11.67
CA ILE A 99 0.29 3.18 -12.48
C ILE A 99 0.66 4.59 -12.00
N VAL A 100 1.97 4.84 -11.86
CA VAL A 100 2.52 6.12 -11.44
C VAL A 100 3.24 6.73 -12.63
N HIS A 101 2.73 7.82 -13.20
CA HIS A 101 3.37 8.51 -14.32
C HIS A 101 3.22 10.04 -14.24
N ARG A 102 3.94 10.78 -15.08
CA ARG A 102 3.87 12.25 -15.12
C ARG A 102 2.80 12.72 -16.08
N ILE A 103 2.04 13.75 -15.69
CA ILE A 103 1.05 14.38 -16.55
C ILE A 103 1.78 15.17 -17.64
N LEU A 104 1.61 14.75 -18.89
CA LEU A 104 2.14 15.42 -20.07
C LEU A 104 1.25 16.58 -20.51
N SER A 105 -0.07 16.36 -20.52
CA SER A 105 -1.05 17.35 -20.96
C SER A 105 -2.32 17.25 -20.12
N LEU A 106 -2.89 18.40 -19.79
CA LEU A 106 -4.13 18.53 -19.01
C LEU A 106 -5.10 19.44 -19.76
N HIS A 107 -6.33 18.96 -19.96
CA HIS A 107 -7.41 19.75 -20.52
C HIS A 107 -8.61 19.70 -19.56
N THR A 108 -9.12 20.86 -19.17
CA THR A 108 -10.32 20.95 -18.33
C THR A 108 -11.51 21.32 -19.20
N SER A 109 -12.53 20.47 -19.23
CA SER A 109 -13.80 20.74 -19.90
C SER A 109 -14.62 21.76 -19.12
N LYS A 110 -15.63 22.36 -19.77
CA LYS A 110 -16.57 23.31 -19.14
C LYS A 110 -17.36 22.69 -17.97
N ASP A 111 -17.48 21.37 -17.95
CA ASP A 111 -18.18 20.60 -16.91
C ASP A 111 -17.26 20.20 -15.74
N ASN A 112 -16.11 20.85 -15.57
CA ASN A 112 -15.08 20.52 -14.55
C ASN A 112 -14.52 19.09 -14.61
N LYS A 113 -14.71 18.38 -15.73
CA LYS A 113 -13.99 17.14 -16.01
C LYS A 113 -12.59 17.46 -16.53
N PHE A 114 -11.55 16.91 -15.91
CA PHE A 114 -10.21 16.96 -16.48
C PHE A 114 -9.95 15.73 -17.32
N HIS A 115 -9.31 15.95 -18.46
CA HIS A 115 -8.80 14.95 -19.37
C HIS A 115 -7.29 15.07 -19.36
N LEU A 116 -6.61 14.07 -18.82
CA LEU A 116 -5.17 14.05 -18.72
C LEU A 116 -4.54 12.97 -19.58
N LEU A 117 -3.36 13.28 -20.08
CA LEU A 117 -2.47 12.35 -20.77
C LEU A 117 -1.24 12.19 -19.90
N SER A 118 -0.96 10.96 -19.46
CA SER A 118 0.25 10.65 -18.70
C SER A 118 1.32 10.01 -19.58
N LYS A 119 2.55 10.09 -19.10
CA LYS A 119 3.73 9.42 -19.69
C LYS A 119 4.74 9.12 -18.59
N GLY A 120 5.34 7.93 -18.63
CA GLY A 120 6.52 7.62 -17.81
C GLY A 120 7.73 8.47 -18.20
N ASP A 121 8.47 8.96 -17.20
CA ASP A 121 9.66 9.80 -17.41
C ASP A 121 10.71 9.09 -18.28
N ASN A 122 10.87 7.77 -18.11
CA ASN A 122 11.80 6.90 -18.84
C ASN A 122 11.19 6.23 -20.08
N ASN A 123 9.90 6.49 -20.39
CA ASN A 123 9.24 5.88 -21.54
C ASN A 123 9.44 6.73 -22.82
N ASN A 124 9.55 6.10 -23.99
CA ASN A 124 9.63 6.82 -25.27
C ASN A 124 8.26 7.21 -25.85
N ILE A 125 7.20 6.59 -25.36
CA ILE A 125 5.81 6.77 -25.81
C ILE A 125 4.93 7.19 -24.64
N ASP A 126 3.80 7.83 -24.94
CA ASP A 126 2.78 8.15 -23.94
C ASP A 126 1.96 6.90 -23.54
N ASP A 127 1.14 7.06 -22.50
CA ASP A 127 0.43 5.93 -21.90
C ASP A 127 -0.87 5.54 -22.62
N ARG A 128 -1.21 6.13 -23.78
CA ARG A 128 -2.46 5.79 -24.49
C ARG A 128 -2.58 4.31 -24.84
N GLY A 129 -1.45 3.64 -25.07
CA GLY A 129 -1.43 2.19 -25.31
C GLY A 129 -1.74 1.34 -24.07
N LEU A 130 -1.73 1.93 -22.87
CA LEU A 130 -2.04 1.26 -21.61
C LEU A 130 -3.51 1.40 -21.21
N TYR A 131 -4.19 2.45 -21.69
CA TYR A 131 -5.58 2.76 -21.41
C TYR A 131 -6.55 1.71 -21.95
N ASP A 132 -7.81 1.78 -21.53
CA ASP A 132 -8.84 0.88 -22.03
C ASP A 132 -9.07 1.07 -23.54
N PRO A 133 -9.55 0.04 -24.27
CA PRO A 133 -9.89 0.17 -25.67
C PRO A 133 -10.82 1.37 -25.91
N HIS A 134 -10.46 2.22 -26.87
CA HIS A 134 -11.16 3.47 -27.21
C HIS A 134 -11.06 4.60 -26.15
N GLN A 135 -10.23 4.46 -25.13
CA GLN A 135 -9.92 5.52 -24.18
C GLN A 135 -8.62 6.25 -24.59
N TYR A 136 -8.71 7.56 -24.80
CA TYR A 136 -7.55 8.40 -25.18
C TYR A 136 -7.07 9.33 -24.07
N TRP A 137 -7.90 9.52 -23.04
CA TRP A 137 -7.67 10.43 -21.93
C TRP A 137 -8.10 9.77 -20.62
N LEU A 138 -7.35 10.03 -19.56
CA LEU A 138 -7.75 9.67 -18.21
C LEU A 138 -8.68 10.77 -17.67
N GLU A 139 -9.79 10.33 -17.08
CA GLU A 139 -10.77 11.19 -16.40
C GLU A 139 -10.57 11.16 -14.89
N ASN A 140 -11.29 12.04 -14.18
CA ASN A 140 -11.25 12.21 -12.72
C ASN A 140 -11.33 10.89 -11.94
N GLU A 141 -12.21 9.99 -12.38
CA GLU A 141 -12.51 8.72 -11.70
C GLU A 141 -11.32 7.75 -11.70
N HIS A 142 -10.40 7.90 -12.65
CA HIS A 142 -9.22 7.03 -12.76
C HIS A 142 -8.09 7.50 -11.84
N VAL A 143 -8.12 8.75 -11.37
CA VAL A 143 -7.03 9.34 -10.59
C VAL A 143 -7.21 9.01 -9.11
N LEU A 144 -6.26 8.27 -8.55
CA LEU A 144 -6.22 7.95 -7.13
C LEU A 144 -5.65 9.11 -6.31
N GLY A 145 -4.66 9.82 -6.85
CA GLY A 145 -4.03 10.97 -6.19
C GLY A 145 -2.77 11.43 -6.90
N LEU A 146 -2.19 12.53 -6.42
CA LEU A 146 -0.89 13.02 -6.86
C LEU A 146 0.19 12.69 -5.84
N SER A 147 1.39 12.37 -6.32
CA SER A 147 2.56 12.18 -5.45
C SER A 147 3.05 13.53 -4.94
N VAL A 148 3.04 13.72 -3.61
CA VAL A 148 3.53 14.94 -2.95
C VAL A 148 4.89 14.78 -2.32
N GLY A 149 5.34 13.54 -2.14
CA GLY A 149 6.62 13.21 -1.54
C GLY A 149 6.91 11.72 -1.64
N TYR A 150 8.15 11.35 -1.43
CA TYR A 150 8.55 9.94 -1.45
C TYR A 150 9.61 9.65 -0.39
N THR A 151 9.71 8.38 -0.03
CA THR A 151 10.80 7.86 0.80
C THR A 151 11.49 6.72 0.05
N PRO A 152 12.80 6.84 -0.22
CA PRO A 152 13.49 5.88 -1.04
C PRO A 152 13.69 4.54 -0.32
N TYR A 153 13.77 3.45 -1.10
CA TYR A 153 14.10 2.08 -0.68
C TYR A 153 13.14 1.37 0.30
N ILE A 154 12.24 2.07 1.00
CA ILE A 154 11.30 1.46 1.96
C ILE A 154 10.40 0.42 1.29
N GLY A 155 9.94 0.70 0.08
CA GLY A 155 9.06 -0.16 -0.68
C GLY A 155 9.70 -1.49 -1.10
N ILE A 156 11.04 -1.60 -1.09
CA ILE A 156 11.75 -2.85 -1.42
C ILE A 156 11.34 -3.97 -0.48
N LEU A 157 11.16 -3.67 0.81
CA LEU A 157 10.73 -4.67 1.79
C LEU A 157 9.33 -5.21 1.44
N THR A 158 8.40 -4.31 1.11
CA THR A 158 7.04 -4.69 0.71
C THR A 158 7.03 -5.48 -0.60
N ILE A 159 7.89 -5.13 -1.55
CA ILE A 159 8.07 -5.87 -2.80
C ILE A 159 8.54 -7.29 -2.50
N TRP A 160 9.58 -7.47 -1.69
CA TRP A 160 10.09 -8.81 -1.34
C TRP A 160 9.05 -9.67 -0.62
N ILE A 161 8.31 -9.09 0.33
CA ILE A 161 7.24 -9.82 1.03
C ILE A 161 6.16 -10.30 0.04
N ASN A 162 5.82 -9.51 -0.97
CA ASN A 162 4.82 -9.90 -1.96
C ASN A 162 5.37 -10.87 -3.02
N GLU A 163 6.64 -10.75 -3.41
CA GLU A 163 7.28 -11.64 -4.40
C GLU A 163 7.56 -13.04 -3.85
N TYR A 164 7.79 -13.18 -2.54
CA TYR A 164 8.06 -14.47 -1.90
C TYR A 164 6.93 -14.88 -0.93
N PRO A 165 5.92 -15.64 -1.39
CA PRO A 165 4.80 -16.07 -0.56
C PRO A 165 5.21 -16.79 0.73
N VAL A 166 6.30 -17.57 0.69
CA VAL A 166 6.82 -18.30 1.86
C VAL A 166 7.26 -17.33 2.96
N VAL A 167 7.95 -16.25 2.59
CA VAL A 167 8.40 -15.21 3.53
C VAL A 167 7.20 -14.51 4.15
N LYS A 168 6.20 -14.16 3.33
CA LYS A 168 4.94 -13.55 3.81
C LYS A 168 4.25 -14.40 4.87
N TRP A 169 4.02 -15.69 4.57
CA TRP A 169 3.35 -16.58 5.51
C TRP A 169 4.19 -16.86 6.76
N ALA A 170 5.51 -16.98 6.63
CA ALA A 170 6.40 -17.13 7.78
C ALA A 170 6.31 -15.93 8.74
N ILE A 171 6.36 -14.69 8.22
CA ILE A 171 6.24 -13.47 9.03
C ILE A 171 4.87 -13.42 9.73
N VAL A 172 3.78 -13.66 9.00
CA VAL A 172 2.42 -13.64 9.58
C VAL A 172 2.26 -14.70 10.67
N SER A 173 2.79 -15.91 10.47
CA SER A 173 2.77 -16.97 11.47
C SER A 173 3.57 -16.61 12.73
N ILE A 174 4.77 -16.03 12.57
CA ILE A 174 5.59 -15.59 13.70
C ILE A 174 4.89 -14.48 14.48
N MET A 175 4.35 -13.47 13.79
CA MET A 175 3.60 -12.37 14.43
C MET A 175 2.39 -12.89 15.22
N LEU A 176 1.62 -13.81 14.64
CA LEU A 176 0.45 -14.39 15.29
C LEU A 176 0.84 -15.20 16.54
N ILE A 177 1.94 -15.95 16.48
CA ILE A 177 2.47 -16.68 17.65
C ILE A 177 2.92 -15.68 18.73
N MET A 178 3.68 -14.64 18.39
CA MET A 178 4.15 -13.63 19.35
C MET A 178 2.99 -12.94 20.06
N ILE A 179 1.97 -12.54 19.30
CA ILE A 179 0.76 -11.92 19.83
C ILE A 179 0.02 -12.87 20.79
N LEU A 180 -0.13 -14.15 20.42
CA LEU A 180 -0.78 -15.15 21.27
C LEU A 180 0.03 -15.49 22.54
N MET A 181 1.35 -15.34 22.48
CA MET A 181 2.22 -15.54 23.65
C MET A 181 2.18 -14.36 24.63
N GLY A 182 1.58 -13.22 24.25
CA GLY A 182 1.53 -12.03 25.11
C GLY A 182 2.91 -11.40 25.32
N TYR A 183 3.85 -11.62 24.40
CA TYR A 183 5.06 -10.79 24.31
C TYR A 183 4.62 -9.41 23.81
N GLU A 184 4.41 -8.50 24.75
CA GLU A 184 4.47 -7.05 24.50
C GLU A 184 5.89 -6.64 24.10
#